data_AF-A0A1Q3AGI9-F1
#
_entry.id   AF-A0A1Q3AGI9-F1
#
_cell.length_a   1.000
_cell.length_b   1.000
_cell.length_c   1.000
_cell.angle_alpha   90.00
_cell.angle_beta   90.00
_cell.angle_gamma   90.00
#
_symmetry.space_group_name_H-M   'P 1'
#
loop_
_entity.id
_entity.type
_entity.pdbx_description
1 polymer ?
#
loop_
_entity_poly.entity_id
_entity_poly.type
_entity_poly.pdbx_seq_one_letter_code
_entity_poly.pdbx_strand_id
1 'polypeptide(L)'
;MFKNPFNQNCTCWICLEESNFDSAWILHECGCNLQVHKLCYLHWLYSINKNYISKNLVTKNLNLVTEDDLKRTMCYLVDSHRNLHREVSLSEFLNTLPFIRPKTNEPVAPSVSIMSVLGINYSISFRIVRSPMSLPVEFAECPQCKNPVVNRQITFTSRSFFLAVFYWTKSFIRNTTIALTLALSTLNIGKWWFKIGIWQLRCIFPENVLRVILDISTTKALNVYGETMSGLVSIPQMTRFLIFGFPVCLMGVRSTNPTLNRFRWLYSLALSVRAGHYDSNNTKLLSRTLTTCNICMFLHSAITTPFISRFYEYLVKTATPYFCPIDKSLDSFPSQGYGDVIIKTSWYDVLFESILWPAIGSMVGGKLFDAVTWIQREFGLNWSPSCSPNDCRMVFNFVGCGVTAVARQLLDMWASYMRAKELKQLQESIEENIQ
;
A
#
# COMPACT_ATOMS: atom_id res chain seq x y z
N MET A 1 -16.50 16.48 42.23
CA MET A 1 -15.64 17.49 41.58
C MET A 1 -14.60 16.73 40.76
N PHE A 2 -14.86 16.47 39.47
CA PHE A 2 -13.89 15.79 38.61
C PHE A 2 -12.76 16.76 38.30
N LYS A 3 -11.59 16.57 38.93
CA LYS A 3 -10.37 17.29 38.56
C LYS A 3 -10.07 16.97 37.09
N ASN A 4 -9.96 18.00 36.27
CA ASN A 4 -9.57 17.86 34.88
C ASN A 4 -8.17 17.18 34.84
N PRO A 5 -8.02 15.97 34.28
CA PRO A 5 -6.76 15.21 34.37
C PRO A 5 -5.60 15.90 33.64
N PHE A 6 -5.89 16.91 32.81
CA PHE A 6 -4.91 17.65 32.01
C PHE A 6 -4.26 18.85 32.73
N ASN A 7 -4.62 19.14 33.98
CA ASN A 7 -4.11 20.28 34.75
C ASN A 7 -3.34 19.86 36.02
N GLN A 8 -2.81 18.64 36.04
CA GLN A 8 -1.97 18.15 37.14
C GLN A 8 -0.49 18.30 36.76
N ASN A 9 0.28 18.95 37.63
CA ASN A 9 1.74 18.91 37.55
C ASN A 9 2.18 17.49 37.88
N CYS A 10 2.90 16.86 36.96
CA CYS A 10 3.45 15.52 37.15
C CYS A 10 4.97 15.59 37.06
N THR A 11 5.63 14.74 37.83
CA THR A 11 7.10 14.64 37.87
C THR A 11 7.52 13.35 37.19
N CYS A 12 8.50 13.42 36.28
CA CYS A 12 9.02 12.24 35.60
C CYS A 12 9.93 11.46 36.57
N TRP A 13 9.65 10.19 36.87
CA TRP A 13 10.49 9.43 37.82
C TRP A 13 11.87 9.03 37.26
N ILE A 14 12.16 9.34 36.00
CA ILE A 14 13.46 9.07 35.36
C ILE A 14 14.31 10.34 35.29
N CYS A 15 13.78 11.44 34.72
CA CYS A 15 14.53 12.70 34.60
C CYS A 15 14.19 13.74 35.68
N LEU A 16 13.24 13.46 36.58
CA LEU A 16 12.80 14.34 37.67
C LEU A 16 12.25 15.70 37.24
N GLU A 17 12.01 15.90 35.95
CA GLU A 17 11.41 17.13 35.42
C GLU A 17 9.91 17.19 35.75
N GLU A 18 9.45 18.39 36.12
CA GLU A 18 8.04 18.69 36.33
C GLU A 18 7.49 19.41 35.10
N SER A 19 6.44 18.87 34.51
CA SER A 19 5.71 19.57 33.46
C SER A 19 4.22 19.22 33.46
N ASN A 20 3.46 19.99 32.69
CA ASN A 20 2.06 19.70 32.47
C ASN A 20 1.91 18.45 31.61
N PHE A 21 0.87 17.66 31.88
CA PHE A 21 0.59 16.45 31.14
C PHE A 21 0.33 16.73 29.65
N ASP A 22 1.15 16.16 28.76
CA ASP A 22 1.02 16.28 27.31
C ASP A 22 1.12 14.92 26.60
N SER A 23 1.15 14.93 25.26
CA SER A 23 1.22 13.72 24.45
C SER A 23 2.54 12.93 24.58
N ALA A 24 3.59 13.51 25.18
CA ALA A 24 4.87 12.87 25.43
C ALA A 24 4.88 12.06 26.74
N TRP A 25 3.86 12.17 27.59
CA TRP A 25 3.75 11.41 28.84
C TRP A 25 3.00 10.09 28.67
N ILE A 26 3.35 9.11 29.51
CA ILE A 26 2.60 7.87 29.73
C ILE A 26 1.86 8.03 31.05
N LEU A 27 0.52 7.95 30.98
CA LEU A 27 -0.32 8.01 32.18
C LEU A 27 -0.41 6.62 32.78
N HIS A 28 0.16 6.45 33.97
CA HIS A 28 0.03 5.23 34.74
C HIS A 28 -1.31 5.23 35.49
N GLU A 29 -2.08 4.15 35.34
CA GLU A 29 -3.43 4.02 35.90
C GLU A 29 -3.44 3.79 37.42
N CYS A 30 -2.28 3.78 38.08
CA CYS A 30 -2.16 3.54 39.52
C CYS A 30 -2.54 4.74 40.41
N GLY A 31 -2.75 5.94 39.82
CA GLY A 31 -3.05 7.16 40.56
C GLY A 31 -1.87 7.82 41.29
N CYS A 32 -0.64 7.38 41.06
CA CYS A 32 0.57 8.00 41.59
C CYS A 32 0.91 9.34 40.90
N ASN A 33 1.54 10.27 41.64
CA ASN A 33 2.03 11.55 41.08
C ASN A 33 3.25 11.37 40.16
N LEU A 34 4.01 10.28 40.33
CA LEU A 34 5.11 9.97 39.44
C LEU A 34 4.57 9.36 38.14
N GLN A 35 4.86 10.05 37.05
CA GLN A 35 4.49 9.67 35.69
C GLN A 35 5.78 9.56 34.88
N VAL A 36 5.73 9.12 33.62
CA VAL A 36 6.97 8.95 32.84
C VAL A 36 6.84 9.52 31.44
N HIS A 37 7.86 10.23 30.98
CA HIS A 37 7.99 10.57 29.58
C HIS A 37 8.20 9.30 28.75
N LYS A 38 7.54 9.21 27.60
CA LYS A 38 7.66 8.10 26.64
C LYS A 38 9.12 7.83 26.27
N LEU A 39 9.88 8.88 25.97
CA LEU A 39 11.29 8.76 25.61
C LEU A 39 12.14 8.25 26.78
N CYS A 40 11.98 8.83 27.98
CA CYS A 40 12.72 8.38 29.16
C CYS A 40 12.44 6.90 29.48
N TYR A 41 11.18 6.47 29.37
CA TYR A 41 10.81 5.07 29.59
C TYR A 41 11.45 4.13 28.55
N LEU A 42 11.50 4.53 27.28
CA LEU A 42 12.17 3.76 26.23
C LEU A 42 13.67 3.63 26.48
N HIS A 43 14.33 4.71 26.90
CA HIS A 43 15.75 4.70 27.24
C HIS A 43 16.03 3.79 28.43
N TRP A 44 15.19 3.86 29.46
CA TRP A 44 15.31 2.99 30.62
C TRP A 44 15.12 1.51 30.26
N LEU A 45 14.09 1.17 29.47
CA LEU A 45 13.90 -0.19 28.97
C LEU A 45 15.09 -0.66 28.12
N TYR A 46 15.66 0.21 27.29
CA TYR A 46 16.83 -0.12 26.49
C TYR A 46 18.04 -0.41 27.39
N SER A 47 18.31 0.43 28.37
CA SER A 47 19.42 0.27 29.33
C SER A 47 19.30 -1.04 30.12
N ILE A 48 18.10 -1.38 30.59
CA ILE A 48 17.88 -2.64 31.32
C ILE A 48 18.10 -3.85 30.42
N ASN A 49 17.53 -3.86 29.23
CA ASN A 49 17.69 -4.98 28.30
C ASN A 49 19.15 -5.09 27.84
N LYS A 50 19.86 -3.98 27.62
CA LYS A 50 21.30 -3.94 27.31
C LYS A 50 22.12 -4.56 28.45
N ASN A 51 21.84 -4.18 29.70
CA ASN A 51 22.51 -4.76 30.88
C ASN A 51 22.18 -6.23 31.10
N TYR A 52 20.95 -6.65 30.79
CA TYR A 52 20.55 -8.05 30.84
C TYR A 52 21.29 -8.89 29.79
N ILE A 53 21.39 -8.38 28.56
CA ILE A 53 22.12 -9.01 27.47
C ILE A 53 23.61 -9.10 27.80
N SER A 54 24.25 -8.03 28.29
CA SER A 54 25.68 -8.04 28.63
C SER A 54 26.02 -9.03 29.75
N LYS A 55 25.15 -9.18 30.76
CA LYS A 55 25.34 -10.15 31.86
C LYS A 55 25.15 -11.61 31.42
N ASN A 56 24.21 -11.87 30.52
CA ASN A 56 23.83 -13.23 30.12
C ASN A 56 24.58 -13.74 28.87
N LEU A 57 25.11 -12.86 28.02
CA LEU A 57 25.99 -13.21 26.89
C LEU A 57 27.26 -13.93 27.33
N VAL A 58 27.75 -13.66 28.54
CA VAL A 58 28.99 -14.25 29.08
C VAL A 58 28.78 -15.70 29.55
N THR A 59 27.54 -16.13 29.80
CA THR A 59 27.30 -17.38 30.56
C THR A 59 26.66 -18.52 29.78
N LYS A 60 25.99 -18.30 28.64
CA LYS A 60 25.43 -19.41 27.83
C LYS A 60 25.40 -19.08 26.33
N ASN A 61 25.69 -20.10 25.50
CA ASN A 61 25.51 -20.14 24.04
C ASN A 61 24.03 -19.96 23.61
N LEU A 62 23.40 -18.86 24.00
CA LEU A 62 22.11 -18.42 23.48
C LEU A 62 22.41 -17.63 22.21
N ASN A 63 21.94 -18.17 21.08
CA ASN A 63 21.99 -17.59 19.73
C ASN A 63 22.04 -16.05 19.77
N LEU A 64 23.25 -15.53 19.53
CA LEU A 64 23.72 -14.17 19.73
C LEU A 64 22.64 -13.08 19.55
N VAL A 65 22.09 -12.62 20.67
CA VAL A 65 21.38 -11.33 20.73
C VAL A 65 22.46 -10.26 20.73
N THR A 66 22.69 -9.64 19.57
CA THR A 66 23.61 -8.51 19.44
C THR A 66 22.96 -7.21 19.94
N GLU A 67 23.77 -6.21 20.31
CA GLU A 67 23.26 -4.87 20.64
C GLU A 67 22.44 -4.27 19.49
N ASP A 68 22.83 -4.58 18.24
CA ASP A 68 22.09 -4.20 17.03
C ASP A 68 20.71 -4.85 16.96
N ASP A 69 20.57 -6.13 17.32
CA ASP A 69 19.27 -6.81 17.35
C ASP A 69 18.34 -6.22 18.44
N LEU A 70 18.89 -5.78 19.58
CA LEU A 70 18.15 -5.05 20.60
C LEU A 70 17.65 -3.69 20.06
N LYS A 71 18.54 -2.91 19.43
CA LYS A 71 18.17 -1.62 18.81
C LYS A 71 17.04 -1.78 17.81
N ARG A 72 17.12 -2.79 16.94
CA ARG A 72 16.06 -3.09 15.95
C ARG A 72 14.73 -3.46 16.59
N THR A 73 14.77 -4.30 17.62
CA THR A 73 13.58 -4.73 18.36
C THR A 73 12.91 -3.53 19.02
N MET A 74 13.69 -2.63 19.63
CA MET A 74 13.16 -1.39 20.21
C MET A 74 12.55 -0.46 19.16
N CYS A 75 13.24 -0.22 18.04
CA CYS A 75 12.69 0.55 16.93
C CYS A 75 11.35 -0.03 16.45
N TYR A 76 11.28 -1.35 16.30
CA TYR A 76 10.07 -2.03 15.84
C TYR A 76 8.89 -1.90 16.80
N LEU A 77 9.14 -2.01 18.11
CA LEU A 77 8.08 -1.91 19.13
C LEU A 77 7.52 -0.50 19.22
N VAL A 78 8.38 0.49 18.96
CA VAL A 78 8.05 1.91 19.10
C VAL A 78 7.44 2.50 17.83
N ASP A 79 7.74 1.92 16.66
CA ASP A 79 7.29 2.44 15.37
C ASP A 79 5.77 2.35 15.17
N SER A 80 5.10 3.51 15.19
CA SER A 80 3.65 3.61 14.96
C SER A 80 3.24 3.24 13.53
N HIS A 81 4.13 3.43 12.55
CA HIS A 81 3.87 3.17 11.14
C HIS A 81 4.48 1.83 10.68
N ARG A 82 4.70 0.88 11.60
CA ARG A 82 5.30 -0.44 11.31
C ARG A 82 4.58 -1.23 10.22
N ASN A 83 3.29 -1.01 10.01
CA ASN A 83 2.53 -1.73 8.98
C ASN A 83 2.81 -1.23 7.56
N LEU A 84 3.59 -0.15 7.37
CA LEU A 84 3.92 0.35 6.02
C LEU A 84 4.91 -0.56 5.28
N HIS A 85 5.86 -1.19 5.97
CA HIS A 85 6.92 -2.01 5.35
C HIS A 85 6.59 -3.51 5.32
N ARG A 86 5.53 -3.95 6.02
CA ARG A 86 5.12 -5.36 6.09
C ARG A 86 3.73 -5.59 5.50
N GLU A 87 3.55 -6.76 4.91
CA GLU A 87 2.21 -7.25 4.57
C GLU A 87 1.57 -7.81 5.84
N VAL A 88 0.43 -7.24 6.21
CA VAL A 88 -0.40 -7.79 7.30
C VAL A 88 -1.12 -9.01 6.75
N SER A 89 -0.91 -10.17 7.37
CA SER A 89 -1.54 -11.41 6.95
C SER A 89 -3.05 -11.38 7.20
N LEU A 90 -3.80 -12.19 6.47
CA LEU A 90 -5.24 -12.34 6.69
C LEU A 90 -5.53 -12.87 8.11
N SER A 91 -4.64 -13.72 8.66
CA SER A 91 -4.74 -14.19 10.05
C SER A 91 -4.57 -13.07 11.07
N GLU A 92 -3.60 -12.17 10.87
CA GLU A 92 -3.40 -11.00 11.75
C GLU A 92 -4.60 -10.06 11.65
N PHE A 93 -5.17 -9.86 10.46
CA PHE A 93 -6.40 -9.09 10.28
C PHE A 93 -7.60 -9.71 11.00
N LEU A 94 -7.84 -11.02 10.86
CA LEU A 94 -8.95 -11.70 11.54
C LEU A 94 -8.86 -11.55 13.05
N ASN A 95 -7.64 -11.59 13.61
CA ASN A 95 -7.40 -11.39 15.05
C ASN A 95 -7.67 -9.96 15.52
N THR A 96 -7.79 -8.98 14.62
CA THR A 96 -8.19 -7.60 14.95
C THR A 96 -9.70 -7.39 14.96
N LEU A 97 -10.49 -8.36 14.50
CA LEU A 97 -11.95 -8.25 14.49
C LEU A 97 -12.51 -8.50 15.90
N PRO A 98 -13.40 -7.63 16.42
CA PRO A 98 -13.88 -7.70 17.80
C PRO A 98 -14.63 -9.00 18.13
N PHE A 99 -15.11 -9.73 17.12
CA PHE A 99 -15.88 -10.97 17.26
C PHE A 99 -15.00 -12.24 17.25
N ILE A 100 -13.75 -12.15 16.77
CA ILE A 100 -12.82 -13.27 16.71
C ILE A 100 -11.84 -13.09 17.87
N ARG A 101 -12.26 -13.52 19.06
CA ARG A 101 -11.34 -13.61 20.20
C ARG A 101 -10.30 -14.71 19.87
N PRO A 102 -9.00 -14.40 19.82
CA PRO A 102 -8.01 -15.45 19.65
C PRO A 102 -8.09 -16.38 20.87
N LYS A 103 -8.49 -17.64 20.65
CA LYS A 103 -8.06 -18.70 21.55
C LYS A 103 -6.55 -18.78 21.39
N THR A 104 -5.86 -18.67 22.50
CA THR A 104 -4.40 -18.66 22.62
C THR A 104 -3.72 -19.66 21.67
N ASN A 105 -2.80 -19.16 20.84
CA ASN A 105 -1.71 -19.88 20.18
C ASN A 105 -2.02 -21.00 19.16
N GLU A 106 -3.16 -20.98 18.47
CA GLU A 106 -3.33 -21.85 17.29
C GLU A 106 -3.15 -21.08 15.96
N PRO A 107 -2.27 -21.54 15.05
CA PRO A 107 -2.15 -20.96 13.72
C PRO A 107 -3.42 -21.27 12.92
N VAL A 108 -4.17 -20.23 12.57
CA VAL A 108 -5.38 -20.31 11.72
C VAL A 108 -4.94 -20.73 10.30
N ALA A 109 -4.83 -22.04 10.07
CA ALA A 109 -4.35 -22.63 8.84
C ALA A 109 -5.39 -22.81 7.69
N PRO A 110 -6.73 -22.74 7.85
CA PRO A 110 -7.59 -23.23 6.77
C PRO A 110 -8.02 -22.16 5.73
N SER A 111 -7.78 -20.86 5.92
CA SER A 111 -8.27 -19.83 4.98
C SER A 111 -7.29 -19.47 3.85
N VAL A 112 -6.11 -20.06 3.80
CA VAL A 112 -5.04 -19.73 2.84
C VAL A 112 -5.25 -20.42 1.47
N SER A 113 -6.13 -21.44 1.39
CA SER A 113 -6.31 -22.26 0.19
C SER A 113 -7.20 -21.66 -0.91
N ILE A 114 -8.07 -20.69 -0.59
CA ILE A 114 -9.01 -20.13 -1.59
C ILE A 114 -8.32 -19.09 -2.49
N MET A 115 -7.23 -18.47 -2.03
CA MET A 115 -6.51 -17.44 -2.79
C MET A 115 -5.33 -17.97 -3.61
N SER A 116 -4.84 -19.19 -3.34
CA SER A 116 -3.83 -19.84 -4.18
C SER A 116 -4.36 -20.16 -5.59
N VAL A 117 -5.68 -20.31 -5.74
CA VAL A 117 -6.39 -20.47 -7.01
C VAL A 117 -6.27 -19.22 -7.92
N LEU A 118 -6.04 -18.04 -7.35
CA LEU A 118 -5.85 -16.79 -8.11
C LEU A 118 -4.38 -16.50 -8.49
N GLY A 119 -3.46 -17.47 -8.30
CA GLY A 119 -2.05 -17.29 -8.65
C GLY A 119 -1.32 -16.25 -7.78
N ILE A 120 -1.91 -15.86 -6.64
CA ILE A 120 -1.25 -15.09 -5.60
C ILE A 120 -0.36 -16.08 -4.86
N ASN A 121 0.90 -16.13 -5.25
CA ASN A 121 1.89 -16.99 -4.66
C ASN A 121 2.18 -16.48 -3.23
N TYR A 122 1.40 -16.95 -2.25
CA TYR A 122 1.82 -16.95 -0.85
C TYR A 122 2.83 -18.07 -0.60
N SER A 123 3.78 -18.28 -1.52
CA SER A 123 5.09 -18.67 -1.05
C SER A 123 5.48 -17.56 -0.08
N ILE A 124 5.24 -17.82 1.20
CA ILE A 124 5.92 -17.17 2.30
C ILE A 124 7.37 -17.45 1.97
N SER A 125 7.94 -16.60 1.12
CA SER A 125 9.34 -16.32 1.20
C SER A 125 9.43 -15.75 2.60
N PHE A 126 9.75 -16.63 3.54
CA PHE A 126 10.58 -16.30 4.66
C PHE A 126 11.90 -15.77 4.06
N ARG A 127 11.85 -14.65 3.32
CA ARG A 127 12.88 -13.64 3.47
C ARG A 127 12.74 -13.31 4.93
N ILE A 128 13.71 -13.78 5.68
CA ILE A 128 13.78 -13.76 7.13
C ILE A 128 13.71 -12.29 7.55
N VAL A 129 12.50 -11.70 7.55
CA VAL A 129 12.18 -10.62 8.46
C VAL A 129 12.08 -11.38 9.76
N ARG A 130 13.22 -11.51 10.47
CA ARG A 130 13.23 -12.05 11.83
C ARG A 130 12.05 -11.36 12.53
N SER A 131 11.02 -12.10 12.93
CA SER A 131 10.04 -11.55 13.84
C SER A 131 10.86 -11.01 15.00
N PRO A 132 10.80 -9.71 15.30
CA PRO A 132 11.62 -9.13 16.34
C PRO A 132 11.33 -9.91 17.62
N MET A 133 12.40 -10.36 18.26
CA MET A 133 12.32 -11.21 19.44
C MET A 133 11.57 -10.44 20.53
N SER A 134 10.77 -11.12 21.35
CA SER A 134 10.19 -10.49 22.54
C SER A 134 11.32 -9.95 23.41
N LEU A 135 11.15 -8.73 23.95
CA LEU A 135 12.14 -8.17 24.86
C LEU A 135 12.27 -9.08 26.10
N PRO A 136 13.49 -9.39 26.58
CA PRO A 136 13.68 -10.10 27.83
C PRO A 136 12.96 -9.44 29.02
N VAL A 137 12.90 -8.11 29.03
CA VAL A 137 12.12 -7.31 29.98
C VAL A 137 11.11 -6.46 29.21
N GLU A 138 9.82 -6.81 29.32
CA GLU A 138 8.72 -6.21 28.54
C GLU A 138 8.09 -4.98 29.19
N PHE A 139 8.16 -4.85 30.52
CA PHE A 139 7.52 -3.77 31.26
C PHE A 139 8.34 -3.34 32.48
N ALA A 140 8.21 -2.06 32.83
CA ALA A 140 8.71 -1.53 34.10
C ALA A 140 7.64 -1.63 35.18
N GLU A 141 8.08 -1.78 36.42
CA GLU A 141 7.24 -1.55 37.60
C GLU A 141 7.32 -0.08 38.01
N CYS A 142 6.19 0.49 38.44
CA CYS A 142 6.18 1.82 39.03
C CYS A 142 7.02 1.83 40.32
N PRO A 143 7.91 2.82 40.52
CA PRO A 143 8.78 2.87 41.71
C PRO A 143 7.99 3.06 43.01
N GLN A 144 6.82 3.72 42.96
CA GLN A 144 5.99 3.99 44.13
C GLN A 144 5.08 2.82 44.51
N CYS A 145 4.37 2.23 43.55
CA CYS A 145 3.33 1.24 43.83
C CYS A 145 3.66 -0.18 43.37
N LYS A 146 4.81 -0.38 42.71
CA LYS A 146 5.28 -1.68 42.14
C LYS A 146 4.35 -2.34 41.12
N ASN A 147 3.19 -1.76 40.84
CA ASN A 147 2.33 -2.23 39.76
C ASN A 147 3.03 -2.05 38.40
N PRO A 148 2.85 -3.00 37.48
CA PRO A 148 3.40 -2.89 36.13
C PRO A 148 2.81 -1.65 35.45
N VAL A 149 3.65 -0.93 34.71
CA VAL A 149 3.18 0.11 33.80
C VAL A 149 2.44 -0.60 32.67
N VAL A 150 1.11 -0.63 32.74
CA VAL A 150 0.24 -1.24 31.73
C VAL A 150 0.59 -0.60 30.40
N ASN A 151 1.26 -1.39 29.57
CA ASN A 151 1.98 -0.90 28.40
C ASN A 151 0.97 -0.61 27.29
N ARG A 152 0.36 0.59 27.29
CA ARG A 152 -0.11 1.16 26.04
C ARG A 152 1.14 1.28 25.17
N GLN A 153 1.24 0.44 24.13
CA GLN A 153 2.40 0.37 23.24
C GLN A 153 2.93 1.77 22.98
N ILE A 154 4.15 2.05 23.44
CA ILE A 154 4.75 3.36 23.31
C ILE A 154 4.98 3.57 21.84
N THR A 155 4.25 4.50 21.26
CA THR A 155 4.30 4.78 19.83
C THR A 155 5.05 6.08 19.61
N PHE A 156 6.12 6.01 18.83
CA PHE A 156 6.73 7.16 18.22
C PHE A 156 5.94 7.51 16.96
N THR A 157 5.41 8.72 16.94
CA THR A 157 4.73 9.29 15.78
C THR A 157 5.56 10.47 15.32
N SER A 158 5.96 10.50 14.05
CA SER A 158 6.46 11.76 13.49
C SER A 158 5.37 12.81 13.54
N ARG A 159 5.77 14.08 13.69
CA ARG A 159 4.86 15.25 13.61
C ARG A 159 4.25 15.44 12.20
N SER A 160 4.51 14.53 11.25
CA SER A 160 4.09 14.71 9.87
C SER A 160 2.65 14.27 9.67
N PHE A 161 1.75 15.26 9.57
CA PHE A 161 0.33 15.03 9.29
C PHE A 161 0.11 14.19 8.01
N PHE A 162 0.91 14.45 6.97
CA PHE A 162 0.82 13.72 5.70
C PHE A 162 1.02 12.21 5.87
N LEU A 163 2.04 11.78 6.63
CA LEU A 163 2.35 10.36 6.79
C LEU A 163 1.27 9.66 7.63
N ALA A 164 0.72 10.34 8.63
CA ALA A 164 -0.41 9.84 9.41
C ALA A 164 -1.65 9.62 8.53
N VAL A 165 -1.99 10.58 7.67
CA VAL A 165 -3.10 10.46 6.70
C VAL A 165 -2.83 9.35 5.70
N PHE A 166 -1.61 9.25 5.17
CA PHE A 166 -1.21 8.19 4.25
C PHE A 166 -1.33 6.80 4.89
N TYR A 167 -0.83 6.65 6.13
CA TYR A 167 -0.96 5.42 6.90
C TYR A 167 -2.41 5.02 7.15
N TRP A 168 -3.24 5.99 7.57
CA TRP A 168 -4.67 5.76 7.78
C TRP A 168 -5.36 5.33 6.49
N THR A 169 -5.02 5.98 5.36
CA THR A 169 -5.53 5.63 4.04
C THR A 169 -5.14 4.21 3.64
N LYS A 170 -3.87 3.82 3.80
CA LYS A 170 -3.41 2.44 3.57
C LYS A 170 -4.14 1.43 4.46
N SER A 171 -4.34 1.75 5.74
CA SER A 171 -5.08 0.89 6.66
C SER A 171 -6.55 0.76 6.24
N PHE A 172 -7.18 1.84 5.79
CA PHE A 172 -8.55 1.84 5.29
C PHE A 172 -8.68 1.01 4.01
N ILE A 173 -7.77 1.19 3.05
CA ILE A 173 -7.71 0.41 1.81
C ILE A 173 -7.58 -1.08 2.12
N ARG A 174 -6.63 -1.44 2.99
CA ARG A 174 -6.42 -2.83 3.41
C ARG A 174 -7.69 -3.43 4.00
N ASN A 175 -8.26 -2.78 5.02
CA ASN A 175 -9.40 -3.32 5.75
C ASN A 175 -10.63 -3.44 4.84
N THR A 176 -10.88 -2.43 4.01
CA THR A 176 -11.99 -2.43 3.04
C THR A 176 -11.82 -3.52 1.99
N THR A 177 -10.60 -3.67 1.45
CA THR A 177 -10.32 -4.65 0.41
C THR A 177 -10.43 -6.08 0.92
N ILE A 178 -9.91 -6.37 2.12
CA ILE A 178 -10.03 -7.69 2.74
C ILE A 178 -11.50 -8.00 3.03
N ALA A 179 -12.23 -7.07 3.65
CA ALA A 179 -13.66 -7.25 3.95
C ALA A 179 -14.48 -7.47 2.67
N LEU A 180 -14.23 -6.68 1.63
CA LEU A 180 -14.92 -6.81 0.35
C LEU A 180 -14.58 -8.13 -0.35
N THR A 181 -13.32 -8.58 -0.29
CA THR A 181 -12.90 -9.86 -0.89
C THR A 181 -13.55 -11.04 -0.17
N LEU A 182 -13.66 -10.98 1.17
CA LEU A 182 -14.36 -11.98 1.97
C LEU A 182 -15.88 -11.96 1.71
N ALA A 183 -16.48 -10.79 1.52
CA ALA A 183 -17.90 -10.70 1.16
C ALA A 183 -18.15 -11.25 -0.26
N LEU A 184 -17.31 -10.87 -1.23
CA LEU A 184 -17.44 -11.29 -2.62
C LEU A 184 -17.16 -12.77 -2.83
N SER A 185 -16.33 -13.41 -1.99
CA SER A 185 -16.09 -14.86 -2.06
C SER A 185 -17.31 -15.70 -1.66
N THR A 186 -18.21 -15.15 -0.82
CA THR A 186 -19.52 -15.76 -0.53
C THR A 186 -20.54 -15.56 -1.65
N LEU A 187 -20.26 -14.62 -2.55
CA LEU A 187 -21.09 -14.31 -3.70
C LEU A 187 -20.49 -14.93 -4.97
N ASN A 188 -21.24 -14.85 -6.06
CA ASN A 188 -20.74 -15.30 -7.35
C ASN A 188 -19.60 -14.38 -7.85
N ILE A 189 -18.35 -14.78 -7.60
CA ILE A 189 -17.15 -13.98 -7.90
C ILE A 189 -17.03 -13.66 -9.40
N GLY A 190 -17.40 -14.61 -10.27
CA GLY A 190 -17.36 -14.43 -11.72
C GLY A 190 -18.32 -13.33 -12.18
N LYS A 191 -19.52 -13.27 -11.61
CA LYS A 191 -20.51 -12.21 -11.91
C LYS A 191 -19.99 -10.82 -11.53
N TRP A 192 -19.43 -10.68 -10.33
CA TRP A 192 -18.91 -9.39 -9.87
C TRP A 192 -17.66 -8.97 -10.64
N TRP A 193 -16.75 -9.90 -10.91
CA TRP A 193 -15.56 -9.64 -11.72
C TRP A 193 -15.91 -9.17 -13.14
N PHE A 194 -16.94 -9.79 -13.74
CA PHE A 194 -17.46 -9.37 -15.04
C PHE A 194 -18.03 -7.96 -15.01
N LYS A 195 -18.85 -7.64 -14.00
CA LYS A 195 -19.43 -6.29 -13.82
C LYS A 195 -18.35 -5.23 -13.62
N ILE A 196 -17.31 -5.53 -12.83
CA ILE A 196 -16.15 -4.64 -12.65
C ILE A 196 -15.45 -4.41 -13.98
N GLY A 197 -15.15 -5.46 -14.74
CA GLY A 197 -14.48 -5.34 -16.04
C GLY A 197 -15.25 -4.47 -17.03
N ILE A 198 -16.58 -4.67 -17.15
CA ILE A 198 -17.43 -3.82 -18.01
C ILE A 198 -17.43 -2.37 -17.52
N TRP A 199 -17.59 -2.16 -16.20
CA TRP A 199 -17.63 -0.83 -15.63
C TRP A 199 -16.32 -0.07 -15.89
N GLN A 200 -15.17 -0.71 -15.67
CA GLN A 200 -13.86 -0.12 -15.95
C GLN A 200 -13.66 0.20 -17.44
N LEU A 201 -14.10 -0.69 -18.33
CA LEU A 201 -14.06 -0.45 -19.78
C LEU A 201 -14.90 0.78 -20.17
N ARG A 202 -16.09 0.96 -19.56
CA ARG A 202 -16.96 2.13 -19.77
C ARG A 202 -16.37 3.43 -19.23
N CYS A 203 -15.51 3.39 -18.21
CA CYS A 203 -14.83 4.59 -17.72
C CYS A 203 -13.86 5.14 -18.77
N ILE A 204 -13.15 4.28 -19.50
CA ILE A 204 -12.10 4.69 -20.43
C ILE A 204 -12.67 4.90 -21.84
N PHE A 205 -13.44 3.92 -22.34
CA PHE A 205 -13.92 3.92 -23.71
C PHE A 205 -15.36 4.42 -23.79
N PRO A 206 -15.67 5.33 -24.73
CA PRO A 206 -17.05 5.72 -25.00
C PRO A 206 -17.83 4.55 -25.62
N GLU A 207 -19.15 4.56 -25.47
CA GLU A 207 -20.06 3.48 -25.91
C GLU A 207 -19.88 3.13 -27.40
N ASN A 208 -19.70 4.12 -28.27
CA ASN A 208 -19.52 3.91 -29.71
C ASN A 208 -18.27 3.06 -30.01
N VAL A 209 -17.18 3.31 -29.29
CA VAL A 209 -15.93 2.58 -29.42
C VAL A 209 -16.04 1.18 -28.81
N LEU A 210 -16.72 1.05 -27.66
CA LEU A 210 -16.94 -0.24 -27.02
C LEU A 210 -17.77 -1.20 -27.87
N ARG A 211 -18.79 -0.70 -28.56
CA ARG A 211 -19.60 -1.50 -29.49
C ARG A 211 -18.76 -2.14 -30.59
N VAL A 212 -17.78 -1.40 -31.11
CA VAL A 212 -16.86 -1.88 -32.12
C VAL A 212 -15.86 -2.87 -31.54
N ILE A 213 -15.21 -2.55 -30.40
CA ILE A 213 -14.20 -3.43 -29.78
C ILE A 213 -14.81 -4.77 -29.35
N LEU A 214 -15.96 -4.73 -28.68
CA LEU A 214 -16.62 -5.90 -28.10
C LEU A 214 -17.54 -6.62 -29.09
N ASP A 215 -17.80 -6.01 -30.26
CA ASP A 215 -18.68 -6.52 -31.32
C ASP A 215 -20.10 -6.80 -30.81
N ILE A 216 -20.69 -5.76 -30.22
CA ILE A 216 -22.00 -5.81 -29.56
C ILE A 216 -22.85 -4.62 -29.98
N SER A 217 -24.17 -4.82 -29.97
CA SER A 217 -25.13 -3.76 -30.27
C SER A 217 -25.19 -2.68 -29.18
N THR A 218 -25.17 -3.08 -27.91
CA THR A 218 -25.13 -2.16 -26.75
C THR A 218 -24.40 -2.79 -25.58
N THR A 219 -23.69 -1.99 -24.79
CA THR A 219 -23.10 -2.51 -23.54
C THR A 219 -24.16 -2.86 -22.50
N LYS A 220 -25.38 -2.30 -22.60
CA LYS A 220 -26.49 -2.64 -21.70
C LYS A 220 -26.93 -4.11 -21.84
N ALA A 221 -26.89 -4.68 -23.05
CA ALA A 221 -27.19 -6.08 -23.27
C ALA A 221 -26.22 -6.99 -22.47
N LEU A 222 -24.93 -6.63 -22.41
CA LEU A 222 -23.96 -7.38 -21.60
C LEU A 222 -24.27 -7.38 -20.11
N ASN A 223 -24.91 -6.33 -19.56
CA ASN A 223 -25.33 -6.36 -18.16
C ASN A 223 -26.37 -7.46 -17.92
N VAL A 224 -27.31 -7.65 -18.86
CA VAL A 224 -28.34 -8.70 -18.79
C VAL A 224 -27.70 -10.08 -18.87
N TYR A 225 -26.78 -10.30 -19.82
CA TYR A 225 -26.03 -11.56 -19.92
C TYR A 225 -25.15 -11.83 -18.69
N GLY A 226 -24.66 -10.77 -18.03
CA GLY A 226 -23.87 -10.87 -16.81
C GLY A 226 -24.67 -11.20 -15.54
N GLU A 227 -26.00 -11.24 -15.59
CA GLU A 227 -26.82 -11.57 -14.40
C GLU A 227 -26.80 -13.07 -14.07
N THR A 228 -26.64 -13.94 -15.08
CA THR A 228 -26.70 -15.40 -14.96
C THR A 228 -25.44 -16.07 -15.51
N MET A 229 -25.12 -17.27 -15.00
CA MET A 229 -23.97 -18.02 -15.49
C MET A 229 -24.13 -18.53 -16.93
N SER A 230 -25.34 -18.95 -17.30
CA SER A 230 -25.65 -19.32 -18.69
C SER A 230 -25.50 -18.14 -19.65
N GLY A 231 -25.90 -16.93 -19.22
CA GLY A 231 -25.69 -15.70 -19.97
C GLY A 231 -24.22 -15.40 -20.20
N LEU A 232 -23.37 -15.54 -19.17
CA LEU A 232 -21.92 -15.33 -19.30
C LEU A 232 -21.24 -16.32 -20.26
N VAL A 233 -21.73 -17.56 -20.34
CA VAL A 233 -21.21 -18.58 -21.27
C VAL A 233 -21.62 -18.28 -22.72
N SER A 234 -22.77 -17.63 -22.93
CA SER A 234 -23.26 -17.26 -24.27
C SER A 234 -22.48 -16.13 -24.94
N ILE A 235 -21.66 -15.38 -24.19
CA ILE A 235 -20.84 -14.30 -24.72
C ILE A 235 -19.65 -14.88 -25.50
N PRO A 236 -19.33 -14.35 -26.70
CA PRO A 236 -18.17 -14.78 -27.48
C PRO A 236 -16.87 -14.78 -26.65
N GLN A 237 -16.02 -15.78 -26.89
CA GLN A 237 -14.82 -16.01 -26.08
C GLN A 237 -13.87 -14.81 -26.05
N MET A 238 -13.69 -14.12 -27.19
CA MET A 238 -12.85 -12.91 -27.26
C MET A 238 -13.42 -11.75 -26.46
N THR A 239 -14.73 -11.48 -26.57
CA THR A 239 -15.42 -10.45 -25.79
C THR A 239 -15.32 -10.73 -24.30
N ARG A 240 -15.50 -12.00 -23.91
CA ARG A 240 -15.34 -12.45 -22.53
C ARG A 240 -13.90 -12.28 -22.03
N PHE A 241 -12.90 -12.62 -22.85
CA PHE A 241 -11.48 -12.40 -22.53
C PHE A 241 -11.17 -10.91 -22.33
N LEU A 242 -11.67 -10.03 -23.21
CA LEU A 242 -11.45 -8.59 -23.09
C LEU A 242 -12.06 -8.00 -21.82
N ILE A 243 -13.26 -8.44 -21.44
CA ILE A 243 -13.96 -7.95 -20.24
C ILE A 243 -13.28 -8.45 -18.96
N PHE A 244 -13.07 -9.76 -18.83
CA PHE A 244 -12.47 -10.34 -17.62
C PHE A 244 -10.97 -10.07 -17.50
N GLY A 245 -10.30 -9.91 -18.64
CA GLY A 245 -8.87 -9.61 -18.70
C GLY A 245 -8.56 -8.14 -18.41
N PHE A 246 -9.52 -7.22 -18.55
CA PHE A 246 -9.24 -5.79 -18.34
C PHE A 246 -8.80 -5.45 -16.90
N PRO A 247 -9.51 -5.91 -15.84
CA PRO A 247 -9.04 -5.71 -14.47
C PRO A 247 -7.65 -6.33 -14.23
N VAL A 248 -7.41 -7.54 -14.76
CA VAL A 248 -6.13 -8.25 -14.61
C VAL A 248 -4.99 -7.52 -15.33
N CYS A 249 -5.27 -6.93 -16.49
CA CYS A 249 -4.33 -6.09 -17.22
C CYS A 249 -3.91 -4.88 -16.38
N LEU A 250 -4.88 -4.18 -15.78
CA LEU A 250 -4.62 -3.03 -14.89
C LEU A 250 -3.83 -3.43 -13.64
N MET A 251 -4.15 -4.58 -13.04
CA MET A 251 -3.33 -5.16 -11.97
C MET A 251 -1.90 -5.43 -12.44
N GLY A 252 -1.70 -5.91 -13.66
CA GLY A 252 -0.37 -6.12 -14.25
C GLY A 252 0.41 -4.85 -14.57
N VAL A 253 -0.26 -3.71 -14.76
CA VAL A 253 0.40 -2.40 -14.86
C VAL A 253 0.89 -1.93 -13.48
N ARG A 254 0.13 -2.23 -12.41
CA ARG A 254 0.44 -1.78 -11.05
C ARG A 254 1.35 -2.74 -10.27
N SER A 255 1.32 -4.03 -10.60
CA SER A 255 2.04 -5.06 -9.85
C SER A 255 3.49 -5.22 -10.31
N THR A 256 4.37 -5.51 -9.37
CA THR A 256 5.75 -5.98 -9.62
C THR A 256 5.81 -7.46 -10.00
N ASN A 257 4.67 -8.17 -10.03
CA ASN A 257 4.61 -9.60 -10.36
C ASN A 257 4.90 -9.83 -11.86
N PRO A 258 5.93 -10.64 -12.21
CA PRO A 258 6.30 -10.88 -13.60
C PRO A 258 5.19 -11.55 -14.42
N THR A 259 4.35 -12.40 -13.81
CA THR A 259 3.26 -13.11 -14.51
C THR A 259 2.16 -12.15 -14.94
N LEU A 260 1.75 -11.24 -14.04
CA LEU A 260 0.76 -10.22 -14.36
C LEU A 260 1.30 -9.22 -15.40
N ASN A 261 2.59 -8.88 -15.33
CA ASN A 261 3.22 -8.03 -16.34
C ASN A 261 3.25 -8.70 -17.73
N ARG A 262 3.50 -10.01 -17.82
CA ARG A 262 3.37 -10.76 -19.09
C ARG A 262 1.93 -10.77 -19.60
N PHE A 263 0.96 -11.00 -18.72
CA PHE A 263 -0.46 -10.98 -19.07
C PHE A 263 -0.89 -9.61 -19.62
N ARG A 264 -0.42 -8.50 -19.02
CA ARG A 264 -0.66 -7.14 -19.51
C ARG A 264 -0.28 -6.99 -20.98
N TRP A 265 0.91 -7.46 -21.37
CA TRP A 265 1.36 -7.38 -22.76
C TRP A 265 0.52 -8.22 -23.71
N LEU A 266 0.17 -9.45 -23.31
CA LEU A 266 -0.73 -10.32 -24.08
C LEU A 266 -2.11 -9.68 -24.27
N TYR A 267 -2.68 -9.12 -23.21
CA TYR A 267 -3.96 -8.41 -23.25
C TYR A 267 -3.91 -7.20 -24.18
N SER A 268 -2.88 -6.36 -24.05
CA SER A 268 -2.73 -5.16 -24.88
C SER A 268 -2.58 -5.49 -26.36
N LEU A 269 -1.84 -6.56 -26.68
CA LEU A 269 -1.72 -7.06 -28.04
C LEU A 269 -3.06 -7.55 -28.59
N ALA A 270 -3.80 -8.36 -27.82
CA ALA A 270 -5.13 -8.83 -28.21
C ALA A 270 -6.11 -7.66 -28.45
N LEU A 271 -6.10 -6.65 -27.59
CA LEU A 271 -6.91 -5.45 -27.74
C LEU A 271 -6.52 -4.66 -29.00
N SER A 272 -5.22 -4.51 -29.26
CA SER A 272 -4.71 -3.78 -30.43
C SER A 272 -5.06 -4.48 -31.75
N VAL A 273 -4.95 -5.81 -31.81
CA VAL A 273 -5.36 -6.62 -32.97
C VAL A 273 -6.87 -6.49 -33.20
N ARG A 274 -7.67 -6.57 -32.14
CA ARG A 274 -9.13 -6.41 -32.24
C ARG A 274 -9.51 -5.01 -32.70
N ALA A 275 -8.84 -3.97 -32.20
CA ALA A 275 -9.06 -2.59 -32.61
C ALA A 275 -8.67 -2.33 -34.08
N GLY A 276 -7.64 -3.00 -34.58
CA GLY A 276 -7.18 -2.90 -35.97
C GLY A 276 -8.03 -3.66 -36.99
N HIS A 277 -8.79 -4.69 -36.57
CA HIS A 277 -9.60 -5.51 -37.47
C HIS A 277 -10.80 -4.76 -38.07
N TYR A 278 -11.33 -3.77 -37.37
CA TYR A 278 -12.42 -2.94 -37.86
C TYR A 278 -11.81 -1.72 -38.54
N ASP A 279 -11.55 -1.70 -39.84
CA ASP A 279 -10.84 -0.60 -40.51
C ASP A 279 -11.80 0.51 -40.98
N SER A 280 -12.16 1.43 -40.08
CA SER A 280 -12.88 2.67 -40.39
C SER A 280 -12.08 3.87 -39.87
N ASN A 281 -12.33 5.09 -40.34
CA ASN A 281 -11.54 6.27 -39.91
C ASN A 281 -11.50 6.46 -38.37
N ASN A 282 -12.55 6.05 -37.64
CA ASN A 282 -12.61 6.14 -36.18
C ASN A 282 -11.72 5.10 -35.46
N THR A 283 -11.45 3.96 -36.08
CA THR A 283 -10.64 2.88 -35.48
C THR A 283 -9.15 3.08 -35.69
N LYS A 284 -8.75 3.87 -36.69
CA LYS A 284 -7.36 4.35 -36.84
C LYS A 284 -6.93 5.22 -35.67
N LEU A 285 -7.82 6.08 -35.14
CA LEU A 285 -7.53 6.86 -33.94
C LEU A 285 -7.37 5.95 -32.73
N LEU A 286 -8.30 5.00 -32.52
CA LEU A 286 -8.21 4.01 -31.44
C LEU A 286 -6.88 3.25 -31.49
N SER A 287 -6.53 2.68 -32.65
CA SER A 287 -5.27 1.97 -32.84
C SER A 287 -4.06 2.85 -32.52
N ARG A 288 -4.02 4.09 -33.01
CA ARG A 288 -2.96 5.07 -32.69
C ARG A 288 -2.89 5.41 -31.20
N THR A 289 -4.02 5.56 -30.52
CA THR A 289 -4.03 5.82 -29.08
C THR A 289 -3.50 4.64 -28.28
N LEU A 290 -3.91 3.42 -28.63
CA LEU A 290 -3.44 2.20 -27.98
C LEU A 290 -1.94 1.97 -28.22
N THR A 291 -1.45 2.16 -29.45
CA THR A 291 -0.02 2.04 -29.75
C THR A 291 0.79 3.11 -29.01
N THR A 292 0.31 4.35 -28.96
CA THR A 292 0.96 5.42 -28.18
C THR A 292 1.00 5.07 -26.69
N CYS A 293 -0.10 4.60 -26.10
CA CYS A 293 -0.13 4.12 -24.72
C CYS A 293 0.86 2.98 -24.47
N ASN A 294 0.99 2.03 -25.40
CA ASN A 294 1.97 0.95 -25.31
C ASN A 294 3.41 1.46 -25.36
N ILE A 295 3.71 2.43 -26.23
CA ILE A 295 5.02 3.08 -26.29
C ILE A 295 5.31 3.83 -24.99
N CYS A 296 4.35 4.60 -24.46
CA CYS A 296 4.50 5.28 -23.17
C CYS A 296 4.74 4.29 -22.02
N MET A 297 4.01 3.18 -21.97
CA MET A 297 4.22 2.11 -20.98
C MET A 297 5.60 1.46 -21.11
N PHE A 298 6.08 1.25 -22.35
CA PHE A 298 7.42 0.74 -22.60
C PHE A 298 8.48 1.74 -22.10
N LEU A 299 8.37 3.02 -22.47
CA LEU A 299 9.27 4.09 -22.03
C LEU A 299 9.29 4.22 -20.51
N HIS A 300 8.13 4.15 -19.86
CA HIS A 300 8.05 4.15 -18.40
C HIS A 300 8.82 2.97 -17.80
N SER A 301 8.62 1.76 -18.32
CA SER A 301 9.32 0.56 -17.83
C SER A 301 10.84 0.58 -18.09
N ALA A 302 11.27 1.15 -19.22
CA ALA A 302 12.67 1.15 -19.65
C ALA A 302 13.49 2.31 -19.05
N ILE A 303 12.87 3.46 -18.79
CA ILE A 303 13.57 4.69 -18.38
C ILE A 303 13.15 5.11 -16.97
N THR A 304 11.86 5.29 -16.75
CA THR A 304 11.33 5.86 -15.49
C THR A 304 11.52 4.90 -14.32
N THR A 305 11.20 3.61 -14.51
CA THR A 305 11.33 2.60 -13.45
C THR A 305 12.77 2.43 -12.95
N PRO A 306 13.80 2.30 -13.80
CA PRO A 306 15.20 2.27 -13.34
C PRO A 306 15.64 3.54 -12.60
N PHE A 307 15.24 4.72 -13.08
CA PHE A 307 15.56 5.99 -12.44
C PHE A 307 14.98 6.07 -11.04
N ILE A 308 13.70 5.71 -10.89
CA ILE A 308 13.01 5.69 -9.62
C ILE A 308 13.58 4.63 -8.68
N SER A 309 13.98 3.47 -9.20
CA SER A 309 14.63 2.44 -8.39
C SER A 309 15.94 2.94 -7.77
N ARG A 310 16.77 3.68 -8.53
CA ARG A 310 17.98 4.32 -8.00
C ARG A 310 17.68 5.35 -6.91
N PHE A 311 16.60 6.12 -7.05
CA PHE A 311 16.16 7.04 -6.01
C PHE A 311 15.77 6.29 -4.73
N TYR A 312 15.00 5.21 -4.83
CA TYR A 312 14.66 4.38 -3.68
C TYR A 312 15.88 3.71 -3.04
N GLU A 313 16.83 3.24 -3.85
CA GLU A 313 18.11 2.70 -3.37
C GLU A 313 18.86 3.75 -2.54
N TYR A 314 18.95 4.98 -3.03
CA TYR A 314 19.55 6.10 -2.29
C TYR A 314 18.83 6.34 -0.94
N LEU A 315 17.49 6.35 -0.92
CA LEU A 315 16.73 6.52 0.31
C LEU A 315 16.99 5.40 1.33
N VAL A 316 17.00 4.14 0.88
CA VAL A 316 17.24 2.97 1.73
C VAL A 316 18.67 3.01 2.29
N LYS A 317 19.67 3.34 1.47
CA LYS A 317 21.08 3.46 1.89
C LYS A 317 21.30 4.62 2.86
N THR A 318 20.53 5.70 2.74
CA THR A 318 20.66 6.89 3.60
C THR A 318 19.96 6.70 4.94
N ALA A 319 18.79 6.06 4.96
CA ALA A 319 18.05 5.81 6.19
C ALA A 319 18.54 4.57 6.95
N THR A 320 19.11 3.58 6.26
CA THR A 320 19.53 2.28 6.84
C THR A 320 18.45 1.73 7.79
N PRO A 321 17.24 1.47 7.28
CA PRO A 321 16.09 1.17 8.12
C PRO A 321 16.36 -0.07 8.98
N TYR A 322 15.90 -0.05 10.23
CA TYR A 322 16.19 -1.09 11.22
C TYR A 322 15.77 -2.51 10.77
N PHE A 323 14.81 -2.64 9.85
CA PHE A 323 14.36 -3.92 9.31
C PHE A 323 15.25 -4.47 8.17
N CYS A 324 16.23 -3.72 7.68
CA CYS A 324 17.22 -4.21 6.72
C CYS A 324 18.43 -4.84 7.45
N PRO A 325 18.88 -6.05 7.06
CA PRO A 325 20.11 -6.64 7.58
C PRO A 325 21.33 -5.77 7.17
N ILE A 326 22.31 -5.65 8.06
CA ILE A 326 23.48 -4.75 7.92
C ILE A 326 24.58 -5.36 7.04
N ASP A 327 24.47 -6.64 6.63
CA ASP A 327 25.48 -7.27 5.77
C ASP A 327 25.56 -6.56 4.42
N LYS A 328 26.50 -5.61 4.33
CA LYS A 328 26.85 -4.84 3.13
C LYS A 328 27.33 -5.73 1.98
N SER A 329 27.70 -6.98 2.27
CA SER A 329 28.12 -8.00 1.30
C SER A 329 26.95 -8.77 0.67
N LEU A 330 25.76 -8.72 1.28
CA LEU A 330 24.53 -9.28 0.75
C LEU A 330 23.63 -8.14 0.29
N ASP A 331 23.87 -7.66 -0.94
CA ASP A 331 22.84 -6.99 -1.76
C ASP A 331 21.69 -7.99 -2.00
N SER A 332 20.93 -8.27 -0.94
CA SER A 332 19.81 -9.21 -0.91
C SER A 332 18.58 -8.65 -1.66
N PHE A 333 18.67 -7.40 -2.10
CA PHE A 333 17.69 -6.73 -2.95
C PHE A 333 18.35 -6.47 -4.30
N PRO A 334 18.10 -7.32 -5.32
CA PRO A 334 18.45 -6.95 -6.69
C PRO A 334 17.83 -5.57 -6.99
N SER A 335 18.54 -4.78 -7.78
CA SER A 335 18.24 -3.39 -8.20
C SER A 335 16.82 -3.14 -8.76
N GLN A 336 15.98 -4.17 -8.85
CA GLN A 336 14.58 -4.12 -9.28
C GLN A 336 13.56 -4.07 -8.12
N GLY A 337 13.98 -4.15 -6.84
CA GLY A 337 13.07 -4.31 -5.69
C GLY A 337 13.07 -3.21 -4.63
N TYR A 338 13.87 -2.14 -4.75
CA TYR A 338 14.03 -1.14 -3.68
C TYR A 338 12.76 -0.32 -3.38
N GLY A 339 11.86 -0.18 -4.35
CA GLY A 339 10.62 0.59 -4.20
C GLY A 339 9.66 0.04 -3.15
N ASP A 340 9.67 -1.27 -2.90
CA ASP A 340 8.77 -1.94 -1.96
C ASP A 340 9.41 -2.16 -0.57
N VAL A 341 10.62 -1.63 -0.32
CA VAL A 341 11.36 -1.86 0.92
C VAL A 341 10.86 -0.97 2.07
N ILE A 342 10.72 0.35 1.82
CA ILE A 342 10.31 1.31 2.85
C ILE A 342 8.78 1.28 3.04
N ILE A 343 8.06 1.30 1.94
CA ILE A 343 6.60 1.17 1.89
C ILE A 343 6.30 0.03 0.95
N LYS A 344 5.83 -1.10 1.49
CA LYS A 344 5.53 -2.28 0.70
C LYS A 344 4.20 -2.09 -0.05
N THR A 345 4.22 -2.25 -1.37
CA THR A 345 2.99 -2.33 -2.17
C THR A 345 2.41 -3.73 -2.02
N SER A 346 1.28 -3.84 -1.33
CA SER A 346 0.66 -5.14 -1.07
C SER A 346 -0.39 -5.50 -2.14
N TRP A 347 -0.82 -6.76 -2.20
CA TRP A 347 -1.83 -7.20 -3.16
C TRP A 347 -3.18 -6.45 -3.04
N TYR A 348 -3.55 -6.03 -1.83
CA TYR A 348 -4.76 -5.24 -1.60
C TYR A 348 -4.65 -3.83 -2.17
N ASP A 349 -3.46 -3.21 -2.12
CA ASP A 349 -3.21 -1.91 -2.75
C ASP A 349 -3.36 -2.04 -4.26
N VAL A 350 -2.73 -3.06 -4.86
CA VAL A 350 -2.81 -3.35 -6.30
C VAL A 350 -4.27 -3.56 -6.74
N LEU A 351 -5.03 -4.36 -6.00
CA LEU A 351 -6.42 -4.66 -6.34
C LEU A 351 -7.29 -3.41 -6.24
N PHE A 352 -7.24 -2.69 -5.11
CA PHE A 352 -8.04 -1.49 -4.88
C PHE A 352 -7.74 -0.40 -5.91
N GLU A 353 -6.46 -0.11 -6.12
CA GLU A 353 -6.04 0.93 -7.06
C GLU A 353 -6.36 0.54 -8.50
N SER A 354 -6.17 -0.73 -8.89
CA SER A 354 -6.51 -1.17 -10.25
C SER A 354 -8.01 -1.01 -10.56
N ILE A 355 -8.88 -1.24 -9.56
CA ILE A 355 -10.33 -1.04 -9.70
C ILE A 355 -10.64 0.44 -9.86
N LEU A 356 -10.12 1.30 -8.98
CA LEU A 356 -10.49 2.71 -8.92
C LEU A 356 -9.81 3.58 -9.99
N TRP A 357 -8.65 3.17 -10.49
CA TRP A 357 -7.81 3.97 -11.39
C TRP A 357 -8.54 4.41 -12.67
N PRO A 358 -9.23 3.55 -13.43
CA PRO A 358 -9.99 3.98 -14.62
C PRO A 358 -11.01 5.08 -14.33
N ALA A 359 -11.68 5.04 -13.18
CA ALA A 359 -12.67 6.03 -12.80
C ALA A 359 -12.00 7.38 -12.51
N ILE A 360 -10.97 7.41 -11.66
CA ILE A 360 -10.24 8.65 -11.35
C ILE A 360 -9.59 9.22 -12.63
N GLY A 361 -8.98 8.36 -13.44
CA GLY A 361 -8.37 8.75 -14.71
C GLY A 361 -9.37 9.38 -15.67
N SER A 362 -10.57 8.80 -15.81
CA SER A 362 -11.63 9.37 -16.65
C SER A 362 -12.18 10.70 -16.12
N MET A 363 -12.26 10.88 -14.79
CA MET A 363 -12.68 12.15 -14.19
C MET A 363 -11.65 13.26 -14.43
N VAL A 364 -10.36 12.95 -14.26
CA VAL A 364 -9.27 13.88 -14.58
C VAL A 364 -9.24 14.19 -16.07
N GLY A 365 -9.41 13.18 -16.92
CA GLY A 365 -9.50 13.35 -18.37
C GLY A 365 -10.65 14.26 -18.79
N GLY A 366 -11.83 14.07 -18.22
CA GLY A 366 -12.99 14.94 -18.44
C GLY A 366 -12.70 16.40 -18.06
N LYS A 367 -12.13 16.64 -16.87
CA LYS A 367 -11.75 17.99 -16.44
C LYS A 367 -10.69 18.63 -17.35
N LEU A 368 -9.73 17.84 -17.84
CA LEU A 368 -8.73 18.32 -18.80
C LEU A 368 -9.37 18.71 -20.12
N PHE A 369 -10.32 17.91 -20.62
CA PHE A 369 -11.09 18.24 -21.81
C PHE A 369 -11.88 19.54 -21.63
N ASP A 370 -12.61 19.66 -20.52
CA ASP A 370 -13.38 20.87 -20.20
C ASP A 370 -12.48 22.10 -20.11
N ALA A 371 -11.32 21.98 -19.44
CA ALA A 371 -10.33 23.06 -19.36
C ALA A 371 -9.79 23.48 -20.73
N VAL A 372 -9.50 22.54 -21.62
CA VAL A 372 -9.04 22.86 -22.99
C VAL A 372 -10.14 23.56 -23.78
N THR A 373 -11.39 23.09 -23.68
CA THR A 373 -12.51 23.77 -24.37
C THR A 373 -12.79 25.17 -23.81
N TRP A 374 -12.56 25.38 -22.51
CA TRP A 374 -12.67 26.70 -21.88
C TRP A 374 -11.56 27.64 -22.40
N ILE A 375 -10.30 27.20 -22.40
CA ILE A 375 -9.18 27.96 -22.97
C ILE A 375 -9.45 28.31 -24.44
N GLN A 376 -10.01 27.37 -25.19
CA GLN A 376 -10.33 27.59 -26.60
C GLN A 376 -11.34 28.73 -26.80
N ARG A 377 -12.39 28.77 -25.97
CA ARG A 377 -13.43 29.82 -26.02
C ARG A 377 -12.87 31.18 -25.61
N GLU A 378 -12.03 31.21 -24.57
CA GLU A 378 -11.53 32.46 -24.00
C GLU A 378 -10.42 33.10 -24.84
N PHE A 379 -9.53 32.27 -25.41
CA PHE A 379 -8.35 32.75 -26.15
C PHE A 379 -8.50 32.68 -27.67
N GLY A 380 -9.67 32.29 -28.20
CA GLY A 380 -9.94 32.24 -29.63
C GLY A 380 -9.04 31.26 -30.40
N LEU A 381 -8.53 30.21 -29.75
CA LEU A 381 -7.69 29.19 -30.38
C LEU A 381 -8.54 28.37 -31.36
N ASN A 382 -8.22 28.41 -32.65
CA ASN A 382 -8.88 27.60 -33.68
C ASN A 382 -8.38 26.14 -33.64
N TRP A 383 -8.72 25.40 -32.58
CA TRP A 383 -8.51 23.95 -32.53
C TRP A 383 -9.82 23.22 -32.83
N SER A 384 -10.04 22.87 -34.10
CA SER A 384 -11.14 21.98 -34.49
C SER A 384 -10.58 20.58 -34.75
N PRO A 385 -10.58 19.67 -33.75
CA PRO A 385 -10.13 18.31 -34.00
C PRO A 385 -11.03 17.68 -35.07
N SER A 386 -10.43 16.97 -36.03
CA SER A 386 -11.14 16.23 -37.08
C SER A 386 -11.85 14.97 -36.59
N CYS A 387 -11.95 14.79 -35.27
CA CYS A 387 -12.46 13.60 -34.60
C CYS A 387 -13.81 13.90 -33.94
N SER A 388 -14.64 12.86 -33.73
CA SER A 388 -15.90 13.06 -33.02
C SER A 388 -15.65 13.46 -31.56
N PRO A 389 -16.55 14.20 -30.90
CA PRO A 389 -16.38 14.59 -29.50
C PRO A 389 -16.16 13.41 -28.55
N ASN A 390 -16.77 12.25 -28.84
CA ASN A 390 -16.59 11.03 -28.06
C ASN A 390 -15.17 10.46 -28.21
N ASP A 391 -14.61 10.54 -29.41
CA ASP A 391 -13.25 10.06 -29.69
C ASP A 391 -12.20 10.97 -29.04
N CYS A 392 -12.42 12.29 -29.07
CA CYS A 392 -11.59 13.23 -28.30
C CYS A 392 -11.66 12.92 -26.80
N ARG A 393 -12.86 12.70 -26.24
CA ARG A 393 -13.04 12.35 -24.83
C ARG A 393 -12.32 11.06 -24.45
N MET A 394 -12.28 10.06 -25.33
CA MET A 394 -11.49 8.84 -25.13
C MET A 394 -10.00 9.15 -24.97
N VAL A 395 -9.42 9.98 -25.86
CA VAL A 395 -8.01 10.39 -25.78
C VAL A 395 -7.73 11.07 -24.44
N PHE A 396 -8.58 12.01 -24.03
CA PHE A 396 -8.44 12.70 -22.76
C PHE A 396 -8.59 11.77 -21.55
N ASN A 397 -9.45 10.75 -21.62
CA ASN A 397 -9.54 9.72 -20.57
C ASN A 397 -8.22 8.94 -20.43
N PHE A 398 -7.59 8.54 -21.55
CA PHE A 398 -6.27 7.89 -21.52
C PHE A 398 -5.18 8.81 -20.96
N VAL A 399 -5.17 10.09 -21.37
CA VAL A 399 -4.25 11.09 -20.81
C VAL A 399 -4.48 11.26 -19.31
N GLY A 400 -5.73 11.34 -18.86
CA GLY A 400 -6.10 11.40 -17.45
C GLY A 400 -5.63 10.17 -16.65
N CYS A 401 -5.76 8.96 -17.22
CA CYS A 401 -5.17 7.75 -16.64
C CYS A 401 -3.63 7.83 -16.51
N GLY A 402 -2.94 8.40 -17.51
CA GLY A 402 -1.50 8.64 -17.46
C GLY A 402 -1.10 9.67 -16.39
N VAL A 403 -1.78 10.81 -16.34
CA VAL A 403 -1.53 11.88 -15.35
C VAL A 403 -1.75 11.37 -13.93
N THR A 404 -2.84 10.63 -13.70
CA THR A 404 -3.13 10.03 -12.40
C THR A 404 -2.08 9.01 -11.97
N ALA A 405 -1.55 8.20 -12.90
CA ALA A 405 -0.46 7.27 -12.61
C ALA A 405 0.84 8.00 -12.20
N VAL A 406 1.20 9.07 -12.91
CA VAL A 406 2.37 9.90 -12.57
C VAL A 406 2.18 10.58 -11.21
N ALA A 407 1.03 11.21 -10.98
CA ALA A 407 0.72 11.86 -9.70
C ALA A 407 0.78 10.85 -8.52
N ARG A 408 0.23 9.65 -8.72
CA ARG A 408 0.29 8.58 -7.73
C ARG A 408 1.73 8.14 -7.42
N GLN A 409 2.57 8.03 -8.44
CA GLN A 409 3.98 7.65 -8.30
C GLN A 409 4.79 8.73 -7.55
N LEU A 410 4.51 10.01 -7.82
CA LEU A 410 5.10 11.13 -7.06
C LEU A 410 4.66 11.11 -5.59
N LEU A 411 3.40 10.78 -5.30
CA LEU A 411 2.89 10.64 -3.94
C LEU A 411 3.56 9.48 -3.19
N ASP A 412 3.77 8.32 -3.83
CA ASP A 412 4.52 7.19 -3.23
C ASP A 412 5.96 7.58 -2.91
N MET A 413 6.62 8.26 -3.85
CA MET A 413 7.98 8.72 -3.69
C MET A 413 8.11 9.71 -2.52
N TRP A 414 7.17 10.66 -2.43
CA TRP A 414 7.10 11.61 -1.32
C TRP A 414 6.81 10.94 0.03
N ALA A 415 5.85 10.02 0.07
CA ALA A 415 5.53 9.24 1.27
C ALA A 415 6.73 8.43 1.76
N SER A 416 7.46 7.80 0.84
CA SER A 416 8.66 7.02 1.16
C SER A 416 9.81 7.89 1.64
N TYR A 417 9.99 9.08 1.06
CA TYR A 417 10.97 10.07 1.55
C TYR A 417 10.65 10.52 2.99
N MET A 418 9.39 10.90 3.25
CA MET A 418 8.94 11.30 4.59
C MET A 418 9.11 10.17 5.61
N ARG A 419 8.80 8.93 5.19
CA ARG A 419 8.98 7.75 6.01
C ARG A 419 10.45 7.45 6.29
N ALA A 420 11.33 7.59 5.29
CA ALA A 420 12.77 7.44 5.47
C ALA A 420 13.32 8.43 6.51
N LYS A 421 12.84 9.68 6.47
CA LYS A 421 13.20 10.71 7.47
C LYS A 421 12.70 10.36 8.87
N GLU A 422 11.47 9.87 9.01
CA GLU A 422 10.94 9.42 10.30
C GLU A 422 11.73 8.24 10.87
N LEU A 423 12.10 7.27 10.04
CA LEU A 423 12.91 6.12 10.46
C LEU A 423 14.28 6.56 10.96
N LYS A 424 14.94 7.48 10.25
CA LYS A 424 16.21 8.05 10.67
C LYS A 424 16.09 8.77 12.01
N GLN A 425 15.07 9.61 12.19
CA GLN A 425 14.80 10.30 13.47
C GLN A 425 14.52 9.32 14.62
N LEU A 426 13.77 8.24 14.35
CA LEU A 426 13.50 7.20 15.34
C LEU A 426 14.81 6.52 15.77
N GLN A 427 15.66 6.14 14.81
CA GLN A 427 16.95 5.51 15.09
C GLN A 427 17.90 6.46 15.84
N GLU A 428 18.03 7.71 15.40
CA GLU A 428 18.82 8.74 16.08
C GLU A 428 18.33 8.99 17.52
N SER A 429 17.02 9.02 17.77
CA SER A 429 16.47 9.23 19.12
C SER A 429 16.83 8.11 20.12
N ILE A 430 17.08 6.92 19.60
CA ILE A 430 17.55 5.77 20.36
C ILE A 430 19.08 5.79 20.49
N GLU A 431 19.81 6.34 19.51
CA GLU A 431 21.28 6.36 19.47
C GLU A 431 21.95 7.56 20.17
N GLU A 432 21.48 8.79 19.98
CA GLU A 432 22.06 10.02 20.54
C GLU A 432 22.00 10.07 22.07
N ASN A 433 21.18 9.23 22.69
CA ASN A 433 21.04 9.14 24.14
C ASN A 433 21.79 7.92 24.74
N ILE A 434 22.66 7.27 23.94
CA ILE A 434 23.57 6.18 24.37
C ILE A 434 24.97 6.71 24.69
N GLN A 435 25.34 7.90 24.19
CA GLN A 435 26.54 8.65 24.58
C GLN A 435 26.25 9.49 25.81
#